data_AF-A0A812MWY7-F1
#
_entry.id   AF-A0A812MWY7-F1
#
_cell.length_a   1.000
_cell.length_b   1.000
_cell.length_c   1.000
_cell.angle_alpha   90.00
_cell.angle_beta   90.00
_cell.angle_gamma   90.00
#
_symmetry.space_group_name_H-M   'P 1'
#
loop_
_entity.id
_entity.type
_entity.pdbx_description
1 polymer ?
#
loop_
_entity_poly.entity_id
_entity_poly.type
_entity_poly.pdbx_seq_one_letter_code
_entity_poly.pdbx_strand_id
1 'polypeptide(L)'
;MTKSDEESLLARQDVVFVDKSSSGCCSGFSGMRGCCGCCLCTVMGLLLWVLFFMLTTQCATRSSPPEHMLPANAIAAGVLPPFELGTRGNMFLDPALELNLTGIWWMDGNPLTAEQLVTFAGAQGMAPYPTTVKNPSSLAGHWSWSDNFLGRGIMLFYSFTSSAEATHDFFFFNKTYAEIRPVAGAVFGDNPFPMRFINDDEWDRVGSYILRRVVYGDGTPHPVFWPKFLDWYRTTYPGRNIVTRSTNNDCLRKCQYLAPCSICRPICGAA
;
A
#
# COMPACT_ATOMS: atom_id res chain seq x y z
N MET A 1 31.25 28.36 14.41
CA MET A 1 31.29 27.25 13.43
C MET A 1 30.78 27.84 12.13
N THR A 2 31.70 28.11 11.22
CA THR A 2 31.48 28.94 10.03
C THR A 2 31.24 28.05 8.82
N LYS A 3 30.45 28.56 7.86
CA LYS A 3 30.01 27.92 6.62
C LYS A 3 31.15 27.54 5.65
N SER A 4 32.41 27.62 6.08
CA SER A 4 33.63 27.29 5.32
C SER A 4 34.25 25.95 5.70
N ASP A 5 33.75 25.28 6.75
CA ASP A 5 34.38 24.07 7.28
C ASP A 5 33.72 22.77 6.77
N GLU A 6 32.68 22.87 5.92
CA GLU A 6 31.96 21.71 5.36
C GLU A 6 32.53 21.18 4.04
N GLU A 7 33.43 21.89 3.36
CA GLU A 7 33.95 21.45 2.04
C GLU A 7 35.22 20.57 2.11
N SER A 8 35.73 20.26 3.31
CA SER A 8 37.01 19.55 3.48
C SER A 8 36.91 18.04 3.76
N LEU A 9 35.71 17.44 3.79
CA LEU A 9 35.53 16.02 4.15
C LEU A 9 35.12 15.09 2.99
N LEU A 10 35.14 15.58 1.74
CA LEU A 10 34.79 14.79 0.55
C LEU A 10 36.00 14.29 -0.27
N ALA A 11 37.21 14.33 0.28
CA ALA A 11 38.39 13.83 -0.40
C ALA A 11 38.87 12.49 0.19
N ARG A 12 38.84 11.45 -0.67
CA ARG A 12 39.49 10.13 -0.56
C ARG A 12 38.75 9.06 0.26
N GLN A 13 37.83 8.38 -0.40
CA GLN A 13 37.70 6.93 -0.27
C GLN A 13 38.21 6.29 -1.56
N ASP A 14 39.44 5.81 -1.54
CA ASP A 14 39.98 4.92 -2.56
C ASP A 14 39.27 3.57 -2.41
N VAL A 15 38.27 3.34 -3.27
CA VAL A 15 37.61 2.04 -3.40
C VAL A 15 38.59 1.08 -4.06
N VAL A 16 39.21 0.22 -3.25
CA VAL A 16 39.99 -0.92 -3.72
C VAL A 16 39.00 -1.90 -4.36
N PHE A 17 38.92 -1.88 -5.69
CA PHE A 17 38.28 -2.94 -6.46
C PHE A 17 39.13 -4.20 -6.34
N VAL A 18 38.71 -5.12 -5.46
CA VAL A 18 39.20 -6.49 -5.47
C VAL A 18 38.59 -7.15 -6.71
N ASP A 19 39.42 -7.30 -7.73
CA ASP A 19 39.12 -8.04 -8.95
C ASP A 19 38.95 -9.52 -8.59
N LYS A 20 37.73 -9.92 -8.19
CA LYS A 20 37.36 -11.32 -8.03
C LYS A 20 37.25 -11.91 -9.42
N SER A 21 38.39 -12.46 -9.87
CA SER A 21 38.50 -13.47 -10.92
C SER A 21 37.23 -14.31 -11.00
N SER A 22 36.49 -14.08 -12.08
CA SER A 22 35.32 -14.85 -12.47
C SER A 22 35.76 -16.28 -12.75
N SER A 23 35.60 -17.13 -11.74
CA SER A 23 35.59 -18.58 -11.93
C SER A 23 34.40 -18.89 -12.83
N GLY A 24 34.69 -19.04 -14.12
CA GLY A 24 33.71 -19.35 -15.16
C GLY A 24 32.98 -20.65 -14.84
N CYS A 25 31.69 -20.53 -14.52
CA CYS A 25 30.79 -21.68 -14.36
C CYS A 25 30.48 -22.43 -15.68
N CYS A 26 31.20 -22.14 -16.78
CA CYS A 26 30.88 -22.69 -18.11
C CYS A 26 32.07 -23.29 -18.87
N SER A 27 33.27 -23.39 -18.29
CA SER A 27 34.44 -23.95 -18.97
C SER A 27 34.68 -25.40 -18.55
N GLY A 28 33.90 -26.34 -19.10
CA GLY A 28 34.18 -27.76 -18.84
C GLY A 28 33.32 -28.79 -19.58
N PHE A 29 32.13 -28.44 -20.09
CA PHE A 29 31.27 -29.39 -20.80
C PHE A 29 31.10 -29.01 -22.27
N SER A 30 32.03 -29.48 -23.10
CA SER A 30 32.02 -29.39 -24.56
C SER A 30 30.92 -30.24 -25.24
N GLY A 31 29.97 -30.81 -24.49
CA GLY A 31 28.92 -31.70 -25.00
C GLY A 31 27.47 -31.20 -24.88
N MET A 32 27.19 -30.06 -24.25
CA MET A 32 25.81 -29.58 -24.02
C MET A 32 25.55 -28.20 -24.63
N ARG A 33 25.51 -28.11 -25.97
CA ARG A 33 25.03 -26.91 -26.70
C ARG A 33 23.50 -26.75 -26.69
N GLY A 34 22.75 -27.63 -26.03
CA GLY A 34 21.27 -27.66 -26.07
C GLY A 34 20.52 -27.11 -24.84
N CYS A 35 21.18 -26.87 -23.69
CA CYS A 35 20.44 -26.64 -22.43
C CYS A 35 20.21 -25.15 -22.06
N CYS A 36 20.89 -24.19 -22.70
CA CYS A 36 20.77 -22.78 -22.31
C CYS A 36 19.44 -22.14 -22.76
N GLY A 37 18.86 -22.60 -23.87
CA GLY A 37 17.57 -22.11 -24.36
C GLY A 37 16.37 -22.53 -23.50
N CYS A 38 16.40 -23.73 -22.90
CA CYS A 38 15.28 -24.22 -22.10
C CYS A 38 15.09 -23.41 -20.81
N CYS A 39 16.17 -23.09 -20.10
CA CYS A 39 16.06 -22.39 -18.81
C CYS A 39 15.48 -20.97 -18.98
N LEU A 40 15.93 -20.23 -20.01
CA LEU A 40 15.41 -18.90 -20.31
C LEU A 40 13.92 -18.94 -20.72
N CYS A 41 13.53 -19.90 -21.56
CA CYS A 41 12.13 -20.09 -21.95
C CYS A 41 11.24 -20.45 -20.76
N THR A 42 11.71 -21.28 -19.82
CA THR A 42 10.96 -21.61 -18.60
C THR A 42 10.78 -20.40 -17.70
N VAL A 43 11.84 -19.60 -17.49
CA VAL A 43 11.76 -18.37 -16.67
C VAL A 43 10.83 -17.36 -17.32
N MET A 44 10.94 -17.12 -18.63
CA MET A 44 10.00 -16.25 -19.35
C MET A 44 8.56 -16.76 -19.28
N GLY A 45 8.35 -18.06 -19.47
CA GLY A 45 7.02 -18.66 -19.36
C GLY A 45 6.41 -18.46 -17.98
N LEU A 46 7.20 -18.65 -16.93
CA LEU A 46 6.75 -18.43 -15.55
C LEU A 46 6.47 -16.95 -15.27
N LEU A 47 7.31 -16.02 -15.75
CA LEU A 47 7.06 -14.59 -15.62
C LEU A 47 5.78 -14.17 -16.35
N LEU A 48 5.58 -14.60 -17.59
CA LEU A 48 4.37 -14.31 -18.36
C LEU A 48 3.12 -14.89 -17.70
N TRP A 49 3.24 -16.08 -17.11
CA TRP A 49 2.16 -16.73 -16.38
C TRP A 49 1.80 -15.95 -15.11
N VAL A 50 2.78 -15.54 -14.30
CA VAL A 50 2.55 -14.68 -13.13
C VAL A 50 1.95 -13.33 -13.55
N LEU A 51 2.44 -12.72 -14.64
CA LEU A 51 1.89 -11.48 -15.17
C LEU A 51 0.42 -11.62 -15.61
N PHE A 52 0.10 -12.73 -16.27
CA PHE A 52 -1.27 -13.04 -16.67
C PHE A 52 -2.18 -13.12 -15.44
N PHE A 53 -1.80 -13.85 -14.39
CA PHE A 53 -2.61 -13.96 -13.18
C PHE A 53 -2.72 -12.66 -12.42
N MET A 54 -1.61 -11.93 -12.25
CA MET A 54 -1.63 -10.60 -11.62
C MET A 54 -2.69 -9.70 -12.26
N LEU A 55 -2.82 -9.71 -13.59
CA LEU A 55 -3.70 -8.81 -14.32
C LEU A 55 -5.14 -9.32 -14.51
N THR A 56 -5.39 -10.63 -14.43
CA THR A 56 -6.67 -11.21 -14.86
C THR A 56 -7.53 -11.80 -13.74
N THR A 57 -6.95 -12.27 -12.65
CA THR A 57 -7.73 -12.88 -11.55
C THR A 57 -8.13 -11.85 -10.48
N GLN A 58 -9.38 -11.97 -10.02
CA GLN A 58 -10.00 -11.05 -9.05
C GLN A 58 -10.85 -11.79 -8.00
N CYS A 59 -10.30 -12.79 -7.31
CA CYS A 59 -11.01 -13.43 -6.18
C CYS A 59 -10.72 -12.80 -4.83
N ALA A 60 -9.58 -12.12 -4.66
CA ALA A 60 -9.24 -11.39 -3.44
C ALA A 60 -9.02 -9.89 -3.65
N THR A 61 -9.26 -9.40 -4.87
CA THR A 61 -9.28 -7.97 -5.20
C THR A 61 -10.61 -7.55 -5.82
N ARG A 62 -10.96 -6.27 -5.72
CA ARG A 62 -12.05 -5.64 -6.47
C ARG A 62 -11.50 -4.43 -7.22
N SER A 63 -11.76 -4.37 -8.53
CA SER A 63 -11.48 -3.21 -9.36
C SER A 63 -12.74 -2.34 -9.45
N SER A 64 -12.61 -1.02 -9.33
CA SER A 64 -13.73 -0.09 -9.38
C SER A 64 -13.31 1.28 -9.94
N PRO A 65 -14.20 1.99 -10.67
CA PRO A 65 -13.98 3.38 -11.04
C PRO A 65 -13.64 4.24 -9.80
N PRO A 66 -12.76 5.26 -9.92
CA PRO A 66 -12.38 6.08 -8.79
C PRO A 66 -13.56 6.80 -8.13
N GLU A 67 -14.61 7.11 -8.89
CA GLU A 67 -15.84 7.73 -8.41
C GLU A 67 -16.59 6.84 -7.40
N HIS A 68 -16.42 5.51 -7.49
CA HIS A 68 -17.05 4.55 -6.59
C HIS A 68 -16.36 4.46 -5.23
N MET A 69 -15.23 5.14 -5.01
CA MET A 69 -14.66 5.26 -3.66
C MET A 69 -15.56 6.12 -2.75
N LEU A 70 -16.44 6.94 -3.33
CA LEU A 70 -17.53 7.58 -2.59
C LEU A 70 -18.69 6.58 -2.43
N PRO A 71 -19.09 6.20 -1.19
CA PRO A 71 -20.11 5.17 -0.99
C PRO A 71 -21.44 5.45 -1.68
N ALA A 72 -21.89 6.71 -1.67
CA ALA A 72 -23.13 7.11 -2.33
C ALA A 72 -23.13 6.83 -3.84
N ASN A 73 -21.99 7.04 -4.52
CA ASN A 73 -21.85 6.78 -5.95
C ASN A 73 -21.86 5.28 -6.26
N ALA A 74 -21.16 4.47 -5.46
CA ALA A 74 -21.17 3.01 -5.60
C ALA A 74 -22.60 2.46 -5.46
N ILE A 75 -23.31 2.90 -4.41
CA ILE A 75 -24.70 2.50 -4.15
C ILE A 75 -25.62 2.92 -5.31
N ALA A 76 -25.49 4.16 -5.80
CA ALA A 76 -26.27 4.66 -6.93
C ALA A 76 -26.00 3.87 -8.24
N ALA A 77 -24.78 3.34 -8.40
CA ALA A 77 -24.42 2.46 -9.50
C ALA A 77 -24.82 0.99 -9.28
N GLY A 78 -25.50 0.66 -8.18
CA GLY A 78 -25.93 -0.71 -7.86
C GLY A 78 -24.79 -1.65 -7.48
N VAL A 79 -23.65 -1.13 -7.05
CA VAL A 79 -22.50 -1.92 -6.61
C VAL A 79 -22.21 -1.68 -5.13
N LEU A 80 -21.63 -2.69 -4.47
CA LEU A 80 -21.19 -2.54 -3.08
C LEU A 80 -19.99 -1.56 -3.03
N PRO A 81 -19.98 -0.61 -2.06
CA PRO A 81 -18.80 0.22 -1.81
C PRO A 81 -17.52 -0.63 -1.74
N PRO A 82 -16.48 -0.30 -2.52
CA PRO A 82 -15.23 -1.06 -2.56
C PRO A 82 -14.27 -0.70 -1.41
N PHE A 83 -14.60 0.34 -0.64
CA PHE A 83 -13.80 0.89 0.45
C PHE A 83 -14.64 0.96 1.72
N GLU A 84 -14.06 0.55 2.84
CA GLU A 84 -14.68 0.67 4.15
C GLU A 84 -14.58 2.13 4.61
N LEU A 85 -15.69 2.71 5.06
CA LEU A 85 -15.70 4.09 5.54
C LEU A 85 -15.37 4.13 7.03
N GLY A 86 -14.35 4.90 7.43
CA GLY A 86 -14.07 5.15 8.83
C GLY A 86 -15.15 6.05 9.44
N THR A 87 -15.84 5.59 10.47
CA THR A 87 -16.89 6.34 11.17
C THR A 87 -16.63 6.28 12.67
N ARG A 88 -17.26 7.16 13.45
CA ARG A 88 -17.20 7.04 14.92
C ARG A 88 -17.80 5.72 15.43
N GLY A 89 -18.66 5.05 14.65
CA GLY A 89 -19.31 3.82 15.04
C GLY A 89 -18.49 2.54 14.79
N ASN A 90 -17.52 2.59 13.88
CA ASN A 90 -16.62 1.46 13.59
C ASN A 90 -15.15 1.73 13.95
N MET A 91 -14.88 2.85 14.63
CA MET A 91 -13.58 3.18 15.20
C MET A 91 -13.66 3.11 16.72
N PHE A 92 -12.69 2.47 17.35
CA PHE A 92 -12.62 2.26 18.79
C PHE A 92 -11.52 3.13 19.41
N LEU A 93 -11.64 4.45 19.22
CA LEU A 93 -10.73 5.44 19.80
C LEU A 93 -11.35 6.05 21.05
N ASP A 94 -10.57 6.12 22.12
CA ASP A 94 -10.96 6.84 23.33
C ASP A 94 -11.24 8.33 23.01
N PRO A 95 -12.45 8.86 23.30
CA PRO A 95 -12.79 10.26 23.05
C PRO A 95 -11.82 11.26 23.71
N ALA A 96 -11.16 10.89 24.81
CA ALA A 96 -10.17 11.73 25.48
C ALA A 96 -8.89 11.96 24.66
N LEU A 97 -8.68 11.19 23.60
CA LEU A 97 -7.60 11.45 22.64
C LEU A 97 -7.91 12.66 21.73
N GLU A 98 -9.17 13.08 21.59
CA GLU A 98 -9.56 14.18 20.69
C GLU A 98 -9.09 13.95 19.22
N LEU A 99 -8.91 12.70 18.79
CA LEU A 99 -8.49 12.36 17.43
C LEU A 99 -9.70 12.15 16.53
N ASN A 100 -9.78 12.93 15.45
CA ASN A 100 -10.77 12.75 14.40
C ASN A 100 -10.12 12.12 13.15
N LEU A 101 -10.12 10.79 13.06
CA LEU A 101 -9.56 10.06 11.91
C LEU A 101 -10.65 9.44 11.01
N THR A 102 -11.92 9.85 11.17
CA THR A 102 -13.04 9.34 10.36
C THR A 102 -12.87 9.68 8.88
N GLY A 103 -13.47 8.89 8.00
CA GLY A 103 -13.52 9.14 6.57
C GLY A 103 -12.63 8.22 5.74
N ILE A 104 -12.34 8.70 4.53
CA ILE A 104 -11.37 8.14 3.59
C ILE A 104 -10.29 9.19 3.36
N TRP A 105 -9.04 8.77 3.43
CA TRP A 105 -7.88 9.65 3.39
C TRP A 105 -7.00 9.34 2.18
N TRP A 106 -6.64 10.38 1.43
CA TRP A 106 -5.75 10.34 0.28
C TRP A 106 -4.32 10.71 0.68
N MET A 107 -3.33 9.91 0.26
CA MET A 107 -1.91 10.18 0.44
C MET A 107 -1.38 11.09 -0.70
N ASP A 108 -1.71 12.38 -0.64
CA ASP A 108 -1.35 13.38 -1.66
C ASP A 108 0.16 13.66 -1.66
N GLY A 109 0.81 13.37 -2.79
CA GLY A 109 2.27 13.45 -2.94
C GLY A 109 3.03 12.18 -2.55
N ASN A 110 2.36 11.05 -2.32
CA ASN A 110 3.03 9.80 -1.99
C ASN A 110 4.03 9.38 -3.10
N PRO A 111 5.32 9.16 -2.79
CA PRO A 111 6.30 8.69 -3.78
C PRO A 111 5.93 7.32 -4.37
N LEU A 112 5.22 6.48 -3.60
CA LEU A 112 4.56 5.29 -4.12
C LEU A 112 3.18 5.68 -4.65
N THR A 113 3.14 6.36 -5.80
CA THR A 113 1.92 6.92 -6.39
C THR A 113 0.80 5.89 -6.60
N ALA A 114 1.18 4.61 -6.73
CA ALA A 114 0.25 3.51 -6.87
C ALA A 114 -0.50 3.15 -5.57
N GLU A 115 -0.09 3.64 -4.39
CA GLU A 115 -0.83 3.55 -3.11
C GLU A 115 -1.52 4.89 -2.82
N GLN A 116 -2.83 4.86 -2.55
CA GLN A 116 -3.63 6.09 -2.74
C GLN A 116 -4.52 6.44 -1.58
N LEU A 117 -5.48 5.56 -1.27
CA LEU A 117 -6.47 5.79 -0.23
C LEU A 117 -6.24 4.84 0.94
N VAL A 118 -6.49 5.34 2.13
CA VAL A 118 -6.52 4.58 3.38
C VAL A 118 -7.75 4.99 4.19
N THR A 119 -8.29 4.06 4.97
CA THR A 119 -9.24 4.39 6.05
C THR A 119 -8.69 3.95 7.40
N PHE A 120 -9.25 4.54 8.45
CA PHE A 120 -9.03 4.15 9.84
C PHE A 120 -10.22 3.37 10.40
N ALA A 121 -11.10 2.83 9.55
CA ALA A 121 -12.13 1.91 9.99
C ALA A 121 -11.51 0.77 10.81
N GLY A 122 -12.14 0.42 11.93
CA GLY A 122 -11.63 -0.58 12.87
C GLY A 122 -10.42 -0.15 13.70
N ALA A 123 -9.93 1.09 13.58
CA ALA A 123 -8.78 1.56 14.34
C ALA A 123 -9.06 1.58 15.85
N GLN A 124 -8.04 1.25 16.65
CA GLN A 124 -8.15 1.10 18.10
C GLN A 124 -7.06 1.92 18.80
N GLY A 125 -7.41 2.68 19.83
CA GLY A 125 -6.46 3.48 20.61
C GLY A 125 -7.05 4.00 21.91
N MET A 126 -6.24 4.05 22.96
CA MET A 126 -6.67 4.37 24.33
C MET A 126 -5.88 5.56 24.89
N ALA A 127 -6.52 6.41 25.71
CA ALA A 127 -5.84 7.49 26.43
C ALA A 127 -5.05 6.94 27.66
N PRO A 128 -4.12 7.73 28.23
CA PRO A 128 -3.62 9.03 27.78
C PRO A 128 -2.54 8.91 26.71
N TYR A 129 -2.08 10.06 26.19
CA TYR A 129 -0.83 10.12 25.45
C TYR A 129 0.39 9.86 26.36
N PRO A 130 1.49 9.29 25.83
CA PRO A 130 1.62 8.75 24.48
C PRO A 130 0.82 7.44 24.31
N THR A 131 0.30 7.20 23.11
CA THR A 131 -0.52 6.01 22.82
C THR A 131 -0.26 5.46 21.42
N THR A 132 -0.57 4.18 21.22
CA THR A 132 -0.57 3.55 19.90
C THR A 132 -2.00 3.42 19.40
N VAL A 133 -2.28 4.04 18.25
CA VAL A 133 -3.47 3.77 17.46
C VAL A 133 -3.15 2.67 16.46
N LYS A 134 -3.72 1.49 16.66
CA LYS A 134 -3.60 0.35 15.74
C LYS A 134 -4.63 0.48 14.63
N ASN A 135 -4.19 0.71 13.39
CA ASN A 135 -5.07 0.76 12.23
C ASN A 135 -5.03 -0.60 11.49
N PRO A 136 -6.13 -1.37 11.39
CA PRO A 136 -6.15 -2.67 10.70
C PRO A 136 -6.20 -2.49 9.16
N SER A 137 -5.21 -1.78 8.62
CA SER A 137 -5.28 -1.28 7.26
C SER A 137 -5.08 -2.36 6.18
N SER A 138 -4.65 -3.57 6.58
CA SER A 138 -4.55 -4.74 5.70
C SER A 138 -5.89 -5.42 5.44
N LEU A 139 -6.99 -5.06 6.10
CA LEU A 139 -8.31 -5.64 5.87
C LEU A 139 -8.88 -5.26 4.49
N ALA A 140 -9.91 -5.99 4.06
CA ALA A 140 -10.65 -5.74 2.82
C ALA A 140 -11.25 -4.33 2.83
N GLY A 141 -11.02 -3.57 1.75
CA GLY A 141 -11.51 -2.20 1.63
C GLY A 141 -10.80 -1.16 2.50
N HIS A 142 -9.70 -1.47 3.19
CA HIS A 142 -9.02 -0.50 4.06
C HIS A 142 -7.88 0.28 3.40
N TRP A 143 -7.38 -0.23 2.27
CA TRP A 143 -6.31 0.37 1.49
C TRP A 143 -6.58 0.20 0.00
N SER A 144 -6.20 1.19 -0.80
CA SER A 144 -6.37 1.15 -2.25
C SER A 144 -5.07 1.34 -3.00
N TRP A 145 -5.04 0.74 -4.20
CA TRP A 145 -3.97 0.89 -5.15
C TRP A 145 -4.51 1.23 -6.54
N SER A 146 -3.65 1.72 -7.43
CA SER A 146 -3.99 1.82 -8.85
C SER A 146 -4.15 0.43 -9.49
N ASP A 147 -5.17 0.24 -10.33
CA ASP A 147 -5.39 -1.00 -11.07
C ASP A 147 -4.48 -1.07 -12.31
N ASN A 148 -3.19 -1.18 -12.06
CA ASN A 148 -2.14 -1.37 -13.05
C ASN A 148 -1.09 -2.37 -12.54
N PHE A 149 -0.04 -2.60 -13.35
CA PHE A 149 1.02 -3.53 -12.98
C PHE A 149 1.71 -3.17 -11.65
N LEU A 150 2.02 -1.89 -11.43
CA LEU A 150 2.73 -1.45 -10.23
C LEU A 150 1.86 -1.61 -8.97
N GLY A 151 0.61 -1.15 -9.00
CA GLY A 151 -0.31 -1.30 -7.87
C GLY A 151 -0.59 -2.76 -7.52
N ARG A 152 -0.80 -3.62 -8.53
CA ARG A 152 -0.97 -5.07 -8.33
C ARG A 152 0.30 -5.74 -7.83
N GLY A 153 1.48 -5.29 -8.25
CA GLY A 153 2.77 -5.75 -7.73
C GLY A 153 2.95 -5.43 -6.25
N ILE A 154 2.54 -4.24 -5.81
CA ILE A 154 2.54 -3.86 -4.39
C ILE A 154 1.56 -4.73 -3.59
N MET A 155 0.35 -4.94 -4.11
CA MET A 155 -0.63 -5.84 -3.48
C MET A 155 -0.11 -7.28 -3.36
N LEU A 156 0.57 -7.78 -4.40
CA LEU A 156 1.25 -9.07 -4.39
C LEU A 156 2.27 -9.11 -3.25
N PHE A 157 3.18 -8.13 -3.20
CA PHE A 157 4.19 -8.03 -2.15
C PHE A 157 3.55 -8.14 -0.76
N TYR A 158 2.56 -7.28 -0.44
CA TYR A 158 1.90 -7.33 0.87
C TYR A 158 1.09 -8.59 1.13
N SER A 159 0.64 -9.30 0.10
CA SER A 159 -0.06 -10.58 0.28
C SER A 159 0.90 -11.69 0.72
N PHE A 160 2.19 -11.59 0.40
CA PHE A 160 3.21 -12.56 0.81
C PHE A 160 3.99 -12.14 2.06
N THR A 161 4.07 -10.84 2.36
CA THR A 161 4.87 -10.32 3.49
C THR A 161 4.03 -9.89 4.70
N SER A 162 2.70 -9.88 4.59
CA SER A 162 1.81 -9.44 5.66
C SER A 162 0.57 -10.34 5.77
N SER A 163 0.02 -10.46 6.97
CA SER A 163 -1.26 -11.13 7.21
C SER A 163 -2.43 -10.17 6.96
N ALA A 164 -3.64 -10.70 6.83
CA ALA A 164 -4.83 -9.89 6.62
C ALA A 164 -5.17 -9.01 7.81
N GLU A 165 -4.83 -9.47 9.00
CA GLU A 165 -5.07 -8.81 10.27
C GLU A 165 -3.94 -7.85 10.66
N ALA A 166 -2.88 -7.74 9.87
CA ALA A 166 -1.76 -6.87 10.17
C ALA A 166 -2.21 -5.41 10.29
N THR A 167 -1.76 -4.77 11.36
CA THR A 167 -2.04 -3.35 11.64
C THR A 167 -0.89 -2.47 11.17
N HIS A 168 -1.22 -1.24 10.78
CA HIS A 168 -0.27 -0.14 10.76
C HIS A 168 -0.42 0.63 12.07
N ASP A 169 0.67 0.67 12.82
CA ASP A 169 0.69 1.26 14.15
C ASP A 169 1.12 2.73 14.06
N PHE A 170 0.24 3.61 14.52
CA PHE A 170 0.48 5.04 14.62
C PHE A 170 0.76 5.36 16.10
N PHE A 171 1.98 5.74 16.41
CA PHE A 171 2.38 6.13 17.76
C PHE A 171 2.17 7.63 17.94
N PHE A 172 1.11 8.02 18.66
CA PHE A 172 0.80 9.41 18.95
C PHE A 172 1.48 9.85 20.24
N PHE A 173 2.29 10.89 20.16
CA PHE A 173 2.89 11.54 21.34
C PHE A 173 1.94 12.55 21.98
N ASN A 174 1.07 13.15 21.15
CA ASN A 174 -0.01 14.04 21.53
C ASN A 174 -1.00 14.16 20.35
N LYS A 175 -2.03 15.01 20.46
CA LYS A 175 -3.03 15.20 19.40
C LYS A 175 -2.53 15.85 18.11
N THR A 176 -1.32 16.41 18.12
CA THR A 176 -0.72 17.12 16.98
C THR A 176 0.50 16.44 16.37
N TYR A 177 1.02 15.39 17.02
CA TYR A 177 2.25 14.72 16.59
C TYR A 177 2.16 13.21 16.78
N ALA A 178 2.49 12.49 15.72
CA ALA A 178 2.51 11.03 15.69
C ALA A 178 3.67 10.52 14.83
N GLU A 179 3.92 9.23 14.89
CA GLU A 179 4.86 8.52 14.02
C GLU A 179 4.22 7.21 13.54
N ILE A 180 4.41 6.85 12.27
CA ILE A 180 4.05 5.53 11.75
C ILE A 180 5.25 4.61 11.92
N ARG A 181 5.06 3.46 12.58
CA ARG A 181 6.08 2.41 12.60
C ARG A 181 5.93 1.52 11.36
N PRO A 182 6.97 1.40 10.51
CA PRO A 182 6.88 0.56 9.32
C PRO A 182 6.67 -0.91 9.70
N VAL A 183 5.70 -1.57 9.06
CA VAL A 183 5.39 -2.99 9.28
C VAL A 183 6.47 -3.91 8.69
N ALA A 184 7.22 -3.42 7.70
CA ALA A 184 8.24 -4.17 6.98
C ALA A 184 9.61 -3.48 7.07
N GLY A 185 10.29 -3.63 8.23
CA GLY A 185 11.64 -3.10 8.46
C GLY A 185 12.65 -3.51 7.38
N ALA A 186 12.43 -4.65 6.71
CA ALA A 186 13.28 -5.13 5.62
C ALA A 186 13.22 -4.28 4.32
N VAL A 187 12.12 -3.56 4.06
CA VAL A 187 11.95 -2.80 2.81
C VAL A 187 12.12 -1.30 3.02
N PHE A 188 11.64 -0.78 4.14
CA PHE A 188 11.65 0.65 4.41
C PHE A 188 12.60 1.08 5.54
N GLY A 189 13.38 0.14 6.07
CA GLY A 189 14.21 0.34 7.26
C GLY A 189 13.37 0.44 8.54
N ASP A 190 14.07 0.63 9.65
CA ASP A 190 13.47 0.71 10.98
C ASP A 190 13.11 2.14 11.41
N ASN A 191 13.33 3.12 10.51
CA ASN A 191 13.09 4.53 10.82
C ASN A 191 11.58 4.80 10.86
N PRO A 192 11.06 5.43 11.94
CA PRO A 192 9.67 5.83 12.01
C PRO A 192 9.38 6.93 10.97
N PHE A 193 8.12 7.00 10.53
CA PHE A 193 7.66 8.09 9.66
C PHE A 193 6.92 9.15 10.48
N PRO A 194 7.53 10.30 10.77
CA PRO A 194 6.88 11.35 11.54
C PRO A 194 5.66 11.92 10.80
N MET A 195 4.64 12.23 11.59
CA MET A 195 3.39 12.85 11.17
C MET A 195 3.10 14.07 12.03
N ARG A 196 2.70 15.17 11.39
CA ARG A 196 2.32 16.42 12.05
C ARG A 196 0.92 16.83 11.62
N PHE A 197 0.07 17.10 12.60
CA PHE A 197 -1.26 17.64 12.36
C PHE A 197 -1.18 19.01 11.69
N ILE A 198 -1.95 19.22 10.62
CA ILE A 198 -2.12 20.54 9.99
C ILE A 198 -3.49 21.10 10.40
N ASN A 199 -4.55 20.33 10.17
CA ASN A 199 -5.93 20.64 10.54
C ASN A 199 -6.77 19.35 10.55
N ASP A 200 -8.08 19.46 10.83
CA ASP A 200 -8.99 18.31 10.95
C ASP A 200 -9.01 17.39 9.71
N ASP A 201 -8.69 17.91 8.53
CA ASP A 201 -8.73 17.20 7.26
C ASP A 201 -7.34 16.93 6.68
N GLU A 202 -6.25 17.26 7.38
CA GLU A 202 -4.88 17.17 6.88
C GLU A 202 -3.85 16.77 7.95
N TRP A 203 -3.03 15.77 7.61
CA TRP A 203 -1.81 15.40 8.35
C TRP A 203 -0.60 15.35 7.42
N ASP A 204 0.48 16.01 7.82
CA ASP A 204 1.76 16.03 7.10
C ASP A 204 2.62 14.82 7.49
N ARG A 205 2.85 13.88 6.57
CA ARG A 205 3.90 12.85 6.69
C ARG A 205 5.23 13.52 6.35
N VAL A 206 5.84 14.10 7.38
CA VAL A 206 6.86 15.15 7.30
C VAL A 206 7.94 14.80 6.28
N GLY A 207 8.09 15.66 5.27
CA GLY A 207 9.09 15.49 4.21
C GLY A 207 8.73 14.48 3.13
N SER A 208 7.47 14.04 3.03
CA SER A 208 7.05 13.14 1.96
C SER A 208 5.66 13.40 1.37
N TYR A 209 4.58 13.33 2.13
CA TYR A 209 3.21 13.46 1.57
C TYR A 209 2.23 14.01 2.60
N ILE A 210 1.09 14.53 2.15
CA ILE A 210 0.00 14.98 3.03
C ILE A 210 -1.15 14.00 2.95
N LEU A 211 -1.55 13.49 4.11
CA LEU A 211 -2.76 12.69 4.25
C LEU A 211 -3.97 13.63 4.32
N ARG A 212 -4.80 13.65 3.26
CA ARG A 212 -5.95 14.55 3.11
C ARG A 212 -7.27 13.78 3.22
N ARG A 213 -8.21 14.24 4.01
CA ARG A 213 -9.56 13.64 4.08
C ARG A 213 -10.33 13.99 2.81
N VAL A 214 -10.66 12.98 1.99
CA VAL A 214 -11.40 13.16 0.74
C VAL A 214 -12.86 12.79 0.86
N VAL A 215 -13.23 11.94 1.82
CA VAL A 215 -14.62 11.62 2.17
C VAL A 215 -14.77 11.73 3.68
N TYR A 216 -15.80 12.43 4.16
CA TYR A 216 -16.08 12.58 5.58
C TYR A 216 -16.64 11.29 6.20
N GLY A 217 -16.63 11.20 7.53
CA GLY A 217 -17.16 10.03 8.26
C GLY A 217 -18.66 9.77 8.10
N ASP A 218 -19.41 10.72 7.54
CA ASP A 218 -20.82 10.54 7.16
C ASP A 218 -21.00 10.05 5.71
N GLY A 219 -19.90 9.86 4.97
CA GLY A 219 -19.88 9.40 3.59
C GLY A 219 -20.04 10.50 2.55
N THR A 220 -20.14 11.77 2.96
CA THR A 220 -20.20 12.90 2.02
C THR A 220 -18.81 13.25 1.48
N PRO A 221 -18.70 13.70 0.22
CA PRO A 221 -17.42 14.07 -0.35
C PRO A 221 -16.90 15.39 0.24
N HIS A 222 -15.61 15.47 0.53
CA HIS A 222 -14.98 16.73 0.95
C HIS A 222 -15.02 17.74 -0.22
N PRO A 223 -15.58 18.96 -0.07
CA PRO A 223 -15.84 19.87 -1.18
C PRO A 223 -14.58 20.31 -1.93
N VAL A 224 -13.46 20.44 -1.23
CA VAL A 224 -12.15 20.79 -1.82
C VAL A 224 -11.32 19.58 -2.24
N PHE A 225 -11.13 18.58 -1.38
CA PHE A 225 -10.18 17.50 -1.63
C PHE A 225 -10.73 16.37 -2.48
N TRP A 226 -12.03 16.09 -2.47
CA TRP A 226 -12.62 15.05 -3.33
C TRP A 226 -12.44 15.36 -4.82
N PRO A 227 -12.79 16.55 -5.34
CA PRO A 227 -12.56 16.88 -6.74
C PRO A 227 -11.08 16.84 -7.13
N LYS A 228 -10.19 17.32 -6.24
CA LYS A 228 -8.73 17.29 -6.45
C LYS A 228 -8.20 15.87 -6.57
N PHE A 229 -8.65 14.97 -5.70
CA PHE A 229 -8.28 13.55 -5.79
C PHE A 229 -8.72 12.94 -7.12
N LEU A 230 -9.96 13.17 -7.55
CA LEU A 230 -10.46 12.64 -8.82
C LEU A 230 -9.69 13.18 -10.03
N ASP A 231 -9.40 14.49 -10.03
CA ASP A 231 -8.60 15.13 -11.09
C ASP A 231 -7.18 14.59 -11.15
N TRP A 232 -6.52 14.52 -9.98
CA TRP A 232 -5.19 13.91 -9.84
C TRP A 232 -5.19 12.46 -10.34
N TYR A 233 -6.18 11.66 -9.93
CA TYR A 233 -6.24 10.25 -10.28
C TYR A 233 -6.43 10.05 -11.78
N ARG A 234 -7.35 10.79 -12.41
CA ARG A 234 -7.62 10.70 -13.85
C ARG A 234 -6.43 11.18 -14.68
N THR A 235 -5.69 12.18 -14.20
CA THR A 235 -4.48 12.68 -14.87
C THR A 235 -3.33 11.70 -14.73
N THR A 236 -3.14 11.13 -13.53
CA THR A 236 -2.03 10.20 -13.24
C THR A 236 -2.26 8.81 -13.84
N TYR A 237 -3.51 8.34 -13.85
CA TYR A 237 -3.91 7.00 -14.28
C TYR A 237 -5.08 7.05 -15.27
N PRO A 238 -4.89 7.61 -16.48
CA PRO A 238 -5.96 7.83 -17.44
C PRO A 238 -6.67 6.52 -17.82
N GLY A 239 -7.99 6.51 -17.65
CA GLY A 239 -8.86 5.36 -17.98
C GLY A 239 -8.63 4.13 -17.10
N ARG A 240 -7.98 4.27 -15.95
CA ARG A 240 -7.75 3.16 -15.02
C ARG A 240 -8.73 3.16 -13.86
N ASN A 241 -8.94 1.98 -13.31
CA ASN A 241 -9.71 1.77 -12.09
C ASN A 241 -8.79 1.79 -10.87
N ILE A 242 -9.38 1.91 -9.69
CA ILE A 242 -8.73 1.66 -8.40
C ILE A 242 -8.98 0.20 -8.01
N VAL A 243 -7.98 -0.44 -7.42
CA VAL A 243 -8.08 -1.80 -6.90
C VAL A 243 -7.98 -1.79 -5.37
N THR A 244 -8.85 -2.55 -4.72
CA THR A 244 -8.85 -2.78 -3.26
C THR A 244 -8.84 -4.27 -2.97
N ARG A 245 -8.44 -4.66 -1.75
CA ARG A 245 -8.66 -6.04 -1.27
C ARG A 245 -10.16 -6.27 -1.06
N SER A 246 -10.69 -7.40 -1.51
CA SER A 246 -12.11 -7.74 -1.40
C SER A 246 -12.42 -8.84 -0.37
N THR A 247 -11.39 -9.40 0.27
CA THR A 247 -11.50 -10.49 1.25
C THR A 247 -10.46 -10.34 2.36
N ASN A 248 -10.72 -10.90 3.54
CA ASN A 248 -9.77 -11.06 4.64
C ASN A 248 -9.11 -12.44 4.67
N ASN A 249 -9.41 -13.32 3.71
CA ASN A 249 -8.82 -14.65 3.64
C ASN A 249 -7.37 -14.59 3.09
N ASP A 250 -6.38 -14.83 3.96
CA ASP A 250 -4.96 -14.80 3.60
C ASP A 250 -4.57 -15.81 2.53
N CYS A 251 -5.16 -17.01 2.57
CA CYS A 251 -4.95 -18.00 1.53
C CYS A 251 -5.41 -17.47 0.17
N LEU A 252 -6.60 -16.87 0.10
CA LEU A 252 -7.17 -16.38 -1.16
C LEU A 252 -6.34 -15.21 -1.73
N ARG A 253 -5.85 -14.32 -0.86
CA ARG A 253 -4.96 -13.20 -1.22
C ARG A 253 -3.65 -13.66 -1.85
N LYS A 254 -3.05 -14.75 -1.35
CA LYS A 254 -1.83 -15.35 -1.91
C LYS A 254 -2.13 -16.16 -3.16
N CYS A 255 -3.14 -17.02 -3.10
CA CYS A 255 -3.47 -17.97 -4.15
C CYS A 255 -3.85 -17.29 -5.47
N GLN A 256 -4.57 -16.16 -5.43
CA GLN A 256 -4.98 -15.48 -6.67
C GLN A 256 -3.82 -15.13 -7.61
N TYR A 257 -2.60 -14.98 -7.07
CA TYR A 257 -1.42 -14.68 -7.87
C TYR A 257 -0.69 -15.92 -8.42
N LEU A 258 -1.15 -17.10 -8.02
CA LEU A 258 -0.55 -18.39 -8.34
C LEU A 258 -1.55 -19.34 -9.03
N ALA A 259 -2.85 -19.06 -9.01
CA ALA A 259 -3.83 -19.92 -9.64
C ALA A 259 -5.14 -19.17 -9.97
N PRO A 260 -5.93 -19.70 -10.92
CA PRO A 260 -7.27 -19.21 -11.18
C PRO A 260 -8.18 -19.21 -9.94
N CYS A 261 -9.13 -18.28 -9.89
CA CYS A 261 -10.12 -18.18 -8.81
C CYS A 261 -10.88 -19.49 -8.55
N SER A 262 -11.17 -20.26 -9.61
CA SER A 262 -11.85 -21.56 -9.53
C SER A 262 -11.06 -22.63 -8.76
N ILE A 263 -9.74 -22.49 -8.69
CA ILE A 263 -8.85 -23.35 -7.91
C ILE A 263 -8.64 -22.76 -6.51
N CYS A 264 -8.47 -21.44 -6.40
CA CYS A 264 -8.18 -20.80 -5.13
C CYS A 264 -9.34 -20.84 -4.14
N ARG A 265 -10.58 -20.65 -4.59
CA ARG A 265 -11.76 -20.69 -3.73
C ARG A 265 -11.88 -22.00 -2.94
N PRO A 266 -11.89 -23.18 -3.58
CA PRO A 266 -11.98 -24.44 -2.84
C PRO A 266 -10.75 -24.71 -1.96
N ILE A 267 -9.52 -24.43 -2.43
CA ILE A 267 -8.30 -24.63 -1.63
C ILE A 267 -8.32 -23.77 -0.36
N CYS A 268 -8.80 -22.54 -0.47
CA CYS A 268 -8.81 -21.59 0.64
C CYS A 268 -10.09 -21.62 1.47
N GLY A 269 -11.01 -22.56 1.23
CA GLY A 269 -12.28 -22.65 1.95
C GLY A 269 -13.19 -21.43 1.76
N ALA A 270 -13.08 -20.74 0.63
CA ALA A 270 -13.95 -19.61 0.27
C ALA A 270 -15.04 -20.11 -0.69
N ALA A 271 -16.28 -20.17 -0.21
CA ALA A 271 -17.46 -20.48 -1.02
C ALA A 271 -17.80 -19.33 -1.98
#